data_AF-A0ABD3FFR8-F1
#
_entry.id   AF-A0ABD3FFR8-F1
#
_cell.length_a   1.000
_cell.length_b   1.000
_cell.length_c   1.000
_cell.angle_alpha   90.00
_cell.angle_beta   90.00
_cell.angle_gamma   90.00
#
_symmetry.space_group_name_H-M   'P 1'
#
loop_
_entity.id
_entity.type
_entity.pdbx_description
1 polymer ?
#
loop_
_entity_poly.entity_id
_entity_poly.type
_entity_poly.pdbx_seq_one_letter_code
_entity_poly.pdbx_strand_id
1 'polypeptide(L)'
;MLKISDGCHPYPVVQADGSVSGGLKYSGRSDGSCKGYQVYARSAWHSDVWGIMYAWYFPKVADNVSRAIPGHRHYWEYAIIWIDNLALDNSKLLGASISQGSKFDSQNPVDAKFVNGSAVKVESYYST
;
A
#
# COMPACT_ATOMS: atom_id res chain seq x y z
N MET A 1 -5.46 0.57 7.91
CA MET A 1 -6.45 1.35 7.15
C MET A 1 -5.73 2.20 6.13
N LEU A 2 -6.14 2.14 4.87
CA LEU A 2 -5.56 2.99 3.82
C LEU A 2 -6.47 4.19 3.52
N LYS A 3 -5.92 5.40 3.64
CA LYS A 3 -6.53 6.63 3.15
C LYS A 3 -5.93 6.97 1.78
N ILE A 4 -6.76 7.27 0.80
CA ILE A 4 -6.33 7.78 -0.51
C ILE A 4 -6.58 9.28 -0.52
N SER A 5 -5.50 10.07 -0.58
CA SER A 5 -5.60 11.54 -0.60
C SER A 5 -5.41 12.11 -1.99
N ASP A 6 -4.77 11.38 -2.89
CA ASP A 6 -4.66 11.74 -4.31
C ASP A 6 -4.59 10.48 -5.19
N GLY A 7 -4.96 10.62 -6.46
CA GLY A 7 -4.82 9.60 -7.48
C GLY A 7 -5.87 8.49 -7.45
N CYS A 8 -5.45 7.32 -7.92
CA CYS A 8 -6.30 6.14 -8.04
C CYS A 8 -6.60 5.50 -6.69
N HIS A 9 -7.72 4.79 -6.62
CA HIS A 9 -8.01 3.90 -5.49
C HIS A 9 -7.49 2.49 -5.82
N PRO A 10 -7.25 1.65 -4.79
CA PRO A 10 -6.77 0.29 -4.99
C PRO A 10 -7.71 -0.53 -5.87
N TYR A 11 -7.19 -1.20 -6.88
CA TYR A 11 -7.98 -1.93 -7.88
C TYR A 11 -7.65 -3.42 -7.86
N PRO A 12 -8.58 -4.30 -8.24
CA PRO A 12 -8.26 -5.69 -8.52
C PRO A 12 -7.24 -5.77 -9.67
N VAL A 13 -6.14 -6.50 -9.45
CA VAL A 13 -5.11 -6.76 -10.45
C VAL A 13 -5.30 -8.13 -11.07
N VAL A 14 -5.86 -9.09 -10.32
CA VAL A 14 -6.03 -10.47 -10.75
C VAL A 14 -7.41 -10.96 -10.31
N GLN A 15 -8.09 -11.71 -11.18
CA GLN A 15 -9.37 -12.34 -10.89
C GLN A 15 -9.19 -13.83 -10.54
N ALA A 16 -10.27 -14.47 -10.09
CA ALA A 16 -10.27 -15.88 -9.73
C ALA A 16 -9.87 -16.83 -10.88
N ASP A 17 -10.13 -16.42 -12.13
CA ASP A 17 -9.76 -17.18 -13.34
C ASP A 17 -8.31 -16.92 -13.80
N GLY A 18 -7.54 -16.12 -13.06
CA GLY A 18 -6.17 -15.74 -13.39
C GLY A 18 -6.06 -14.61 -14.41
N SER A 19 -7.16 -14.02 -14.88
CA SER A 19 -7.10 -12.83 -15.72
C SER A 19 -6.46 -11.65 -14.97
N VAL A 20 -5.59 -10.90 -15.65
CA VAL A 20 -4.81 -9.80 -15.07
C VAL A 20 -5.23 -8.46 -15.67
N SER A 21 -5.32 -7.43 -14.82
CA SER A 21 -5.63 -6.05 -15.22
C SER A 21 -4.58 -5.49 -16.18
N GLY A 22 -5.04 -5.01 -17.35
CA GLY A 22 -4.19 -4.25 -18.29
C GLY A 22 -3.85 -2.82 -17.83
N GLY A 23 -4.30 -2.41 -16.65
CA GLY A 23 -4.09 -1.06 -16.10
C GLY A 23 -4.74 0.04 -16.94
N LEU A 24 -4.40 1.29 -16.62
CA LEU A 24 -4.90 2.47 -17.34
C LEU A 24 -3.75 3.26 -17.95
N LYS A 25 -4.02 3.96 -19.05
CA LYS A 25 -3.08 4.95 -19.57
C LYS A 25 -2.93 6.07 -18.53
N TYR A 26 -1.69 6.44 -18.22
CA TYR A 26 -1.36 7.42 -17.19
C TYR A 26 -1.67 8.88 -17.55
N SER A 27 -2.13 9.13 -18.78
CA SER A 27 -2.60 10.44 -19.22
C SER A 27 -4.01 10.78 -18.68
N GLY A 28 -4.34 12.07 -18.63
CA GLY A 28 -5.65 12.57 -18.22
C GLY A 28 -5.74 12.80 -16.71
N ARG A 29 -6.95 12.81 -16.15
CA ARG A 29 -7.16 13.03 -14.71
C ARG A 29 -6.50 11.91 -13.89
N SER A 30 -5.85 12.28 -12.78
CA SER A 30 -5.11 11.34 -11.92
C SER A 30 -5.99 10.27 -11.30
N ASP A 31 -7.23 10.63 -10.98
CA ASP A 31 -8.23 9.78 -10.34
C ASP A 31 -9.31 9.24 -11.30
N GLY A 32 -9.15 9.51 -12.60
CA GLY A 32 -10.13 9.16 -13.62
C GLY A 32 -10.19 7.67 -13.92
N SER A 33 -11.38 7.09 -13.80
CA SER A 33 -11.71 5.69 -14.12
C SER A 33 -10.99 4.63 -13.26
N CYS A 34 -10.53 4.98 -12.06
CA CYS A 34 -9.81 4.05 -11.17
C CYS A 34 -10.31 4.12 -9.72
N LYS A 35 -11.63 3.99 -9.53
CA LYS A 35 -12.26 3.84 -8.21
C LYS A 35 -12.58 2.36 -7.96
N GLY A 36 -11.77 1.69 -7.13
CA GLY A 36 -11.91 0.28 -6.79
C GLY A 36 -11.61 0.04 -5.31
N TYR A 37 -11.75 -1.22 -4.89
CA TYR A 37 -11.51 -1.64 -3.51
C TYR A 37 -10.92 -3.05 -3.48
N GLN A 38 -9.59 -3.17 -3.46
CA GLN A 38 -8.92 -4.46 -3.25
C GLN A 38 -7.62 -4.26 -2.48
N VAL A 39 -7.33 -5.19 -1.56
CA VAL A 39 -6.05 -5.30 -0.88
C VAL A 39 -5.56 -6.75 -1.01
N TYR A 40 -4.24 -6.92 -1.10
CA TYR A 40 -3.59 -8.22 -1.05
C TYR A 40 -2.80 -8.32 0.25
N ALA A 41 -2.71 -9.52 0.81
CA ALA A 41 -1.90 -9.75 1.99
C ALA A 41 -1.05 -11.00 1.83
N ARG A 42 0.18 -10.96 2.34
CA ARG A 42 1.06 -12.12 2.50
C ARG A 42 1.85 -11.97 3.78
N SER A 43 2.00 -13.07 4.52
CA SER A 43 2.70 -13.05 5.80
C SER A 43 3.71 -14.17 5.92
N ALA A 44 4.77 -13.93 6.69
CA ALA A 44 5.81 -14.91 6.98
C ALA A 44 6.62 -14.50 8.22
N TRP A 45 7.32 -15.48 8.80
CA TRP A 45 8.40 -15.23 9.73
C TRP A 45 9.60 -14.58 9.02
N HIS A 46 10.22 -13.61 9.68
CA HIS A 46 11.48 -13.01 9.26
C HIS A 46 12.26 -12.58 10.50
N SER A 47 13.46 -13.12 10.70
CA SER A 47 14.33 -12.76 11.83
C SER A 47 13.61 -12.79 13.19
N ASP A 48 12.93 -13.90 13.47
CA ASP A 48 12.17 -14.18 14.71
C ASP A 48 11.00 -13.24 15.03
N VAL A 49 10.56 -12.44 14.06
CA VAL A 49 9.32 -11.66 14.13
C VAL A 49 8.37 -12.05 12.99
N TRP A 50 7.09 -11.78 13.16
CA TRP A 50 6.08 -12.06 12.14
C TRP A 50 5.76 -10.81 11.33
N GLY A 51 5.98 -10.87 10.02
CA GLY A 51 5.67 -9.79 9.09
C GLY A 51 4.39 -10.08 8.31
N ILE A 52 3.51 -9.08 8.21
CA ILE A 52 2.31 -9.12 7.36
C ILE A 52 2.41 -7.97 6.36
N MET A 53 2.69 -8.29 5.09
CA MET A 53 2.67 -7.33 4.00
C MET A 53 1.25 -7.18 3.46
N TYR A 54 0.73 -5.97 3.50
CA TYR A 54 -0.45 -5.53 2.75
C TYR A 54 0.01 -4.80 1.50
N ALA A 55 -0.57 -5.11 0.34
CA ALA A 55 -0.23 -4.47 -0.92
C ALA A 55 -1.47 -3.97 -1.64
N TRP A 56 -1.32 -2.84 -2.33
CA TRP A 56 -2.37 -2.20 -3.11
C TRP A 56 -1.86 -1.94 -4.53
N TYR A 57 -2.68 -2.35 -5.50
CA TYR A 57 -2.44 -2.08 -6.90
C TYR A 57 -3.24 -0.87 -7.34
N PHE A 58 -2.60 0.04 -8.05
CA PHE A 58 -3.22 1.20 -8.69
C PHE A 58 -3.06 1.06 -10.21
N PRO A 59 -4.13 1.24 -11.01
CA PRO A 59 -4.06 1.00 -12.46
C PRO A 59 -3.13 1.97 -13.19
N LYS A 60 -2.88 3.15 -12.59
CA LYS A 60 -1.97 4.17 -13.07
C LYS A 60 -1.56 5.11 -11.93
N VAL A 61 -0.44 5.80 -12.13
CA VAL A 61 -0.09 7.07 -11.46
C VAL A 61 0.13 8.11 -12.54
N ALA A 62 -0.43 9.29 -12.34
CA ALA A 62 -0.57 10.30 -13.38
C ALA A 62 0.70 11.15 -13.55
N ASP A 63 0.95 11.60 -14.79
CA ASP A 63 2.13 12.41 -15.19
C ASP A 63 1.97 13.92 -14.86
N ASN A 64 0.79 14.33 -14.43
CA ASN A 64 0.32 15.71 -14.49
C ASN A 64 0.66 16.57 -13.27
N VAL A 65 1.43 16.07 -12.31
CA VAL A 65 1.70 16.79 -11.04
C VAL A 65 3.17 17.25 -10.93
N SER A 66 4.13 16.60 -11.60
CA SER A 66 5.47 17.17 -11.79
C SER A 66 6.10 16.69 -13.10
N ARG A 67 6.72 17.60 -13.87
CA ARG A 67 7.50 17.26 -15.07
C ARG A 67 8.78 16.44 -14.76
N ALA A 68 9.04 16.15 -13.48
CA ALA A 68 10.25 15.49 -13.01
C ALA A 68 10.08 13.96 -12.88
N ILE A 69 8.85 13.46 -12.71
CA ILE A 69 8.57 12.03 -12.56
C ILE A 69 7.54 11.61 -13.63
N PRO A 70 7.93 10.80 -14.63
CA PRO A 70 7.00 10.33 -15.65
C PRO A 70 5.84 9.55 -15.02
N GLY A 71 4.61 9.80 -15.48
CA GLY A 71 3.49 8.94 -15.12
C GLY A 71 3.71 7.48 -15.51
N HIS A 72 3.07 6.56 -14.79
CA HIS A 72 3.23 5.12 -14.99
C HIS A 72 1.89 4.42 -15.11
N ARG A 73 1.79 3.49 -16.09
CA ARG A 73 0.75 2.46 -16.08
C ARG A 73 1.18 1.40 -15.09
N HIS A 74 0.25 0.96 -14.25
CA HIS A 74 0.51 0.07 -13.11
C HIS A 74 1.36 0.74 -12.04
N TYR A 75 0.91 0.65 -10.81
CA TYR A 75 1.66 1.12 -9.67
C TYR A 75 1.30 0.28 -8.45
N TRP A 76 2.29 0.00 -7.61
CA TRP A 76 2.14 -0.85 -6.45
C TRP A 76 2.72 -0.14 -5.25
N GLU A 77 1.97 -0.17 -4.16
CA GLU A 77 2.43 0.25 -2.85
C GLU A 77 2.20 -0.89 -1.86
N TYR A 78 2.97 -0.90 -0.78
CA TYR A 78 2.84 -1.88 0.28
C TYR A 78 3.10 -1.29 1.66
N ALA A 79 2.58 -1.97 2.67
CA ALA A 79 2.91 -1.76 4.07
C ALA A 79 3.16 -3.11 4.73
N ILE A 80 4.30 -3.28 5.37
CA ILE A 80 4.62 -4.44 6.19
C ILE A 80 4.36 -4.07 7.64
N ILE A 81 3.48 -4.82 8.31
CA ILE A 81 3.22 -4.70 9.74
C ILE A 81 4.01 -5.79 10.45
N TRP A 82 4.84 -5.38 11.40
CA TRP A 82 5.69 -6.26 12.18
C TRP A 82 5.07 -6.50 13.56
N ILE A 83 4.84 -7.75 13.90
CA ILE A 83 4.35 -8.17 15.21
C ILE A 83 5.27 -9.23 15.80
N ASP A 84 5.18 -9.44 17.11
CA ASP A 84 5.98 -10.43 17.83
C ASP A 84 5.65 -11.87 17.40
N ASN A 85 4.41 -12.30 17.57
CA ASN A 85 4.00 -13.67 17.30
C ASN A 85 2.49 -13.74 17.09
N LEU A 86 2.07 -14.30 15.94
CA LEU A 86 0.66 -14.48 15.57
C LEU A 86 -0.09 -15.50 16.44
N ALA A 87 0.62 -16.38 17.15
CA ALA A 87 0.02 -17.41 18.01
C ALA A 87 -0.44 -16.87 19.37
N LEU A 88 -0.15 -15.60 19.69
CA LEU A 88 -0.57 -14.96 20.92
C LEU A 88 -1.96 -14.34 20.76
N ASP A 89 -2.82 -14.48 21.76
CA ASP A 89 -4.15 -13.83 21.77
C ASP A 89 -4.04 -12.29 21.71
N ASN A 90 -2.92 -11.74 22.19
CA ASN A 90 -2.61 -10.31 22.19
C ASN A 90 -1.23 -10.05 21.58
N SER A 91 -1.04 -10.37 20.29
CA SER A 91 0.19 -10.01 19.58
C SER A 91 0.50 -8.52 19.70
N LYS A 92 1.77 -8.20 19.93
CA LYS A 92 2.24 -6.83 20.06
C LYS A 92 2.67 -6.28 18.71
N LEU A 93 2.20 -5.08 18.37
CA LEU A 93 2.75 -4.29 17.27
C LEU A 93 4.18 -3.87 17.60
N LEU A 94 5.14 -4.36 16.82
CA LEU A 94 6.56 -4.02 16.96
C LEU A 94 6.91 -2.83 16.07
N GLY A 95 6.39 -2.78 14.85
CA GLY A 95 6.74 -1.74 13.91
C GLY A 95 5.94 -1.81 12.61
N ALA A 96 6.22 -0.87 11.72
CA ALA A 96 5.70 -0.88 10.36
C ALA A 96 6.75 -0.38 9.38
N SER A 97 6.78 -0.96 8.19
CA SER A 97 7.57 -0.50 7.05
C SER A 97 6.62 -0.17 5.91
N ILE A 98 6.75 1.00 5.29
CA ILE A 98 5.85 1.46 4.22
C ILE A 98 6.65 1.85 3.00
N SER A 99 6.15 1.54 1.81
CA SER A 99 6.79 1.96 0.57
C SER A 99 6.74 3.49 0.40
N GLN A 100 7.79 4.02 -0.22
CA GLN A 100 7.94 5.43 -0.58
C GLN A 100 8.67 5.52 -1.92
N GLY A 101 7.93 5.36 -3.02
CA GLY A 101 8.52 5.25 -4.36
C GLY A 101 9.45 4.03 -4.45
N SER A 102 10.73 4.24 -4.77
CA SER A 102 11.74 3.17 -4.83
C SER A 102 12.37 2.82 -3.48
N LYS A 103 11.99 3.52 -2.41
CA LYS A 103 12.49 3.31 -1.04
C LYS A 103 11.36 2.82 -0.13
N PHE A 104 11.65 2.71 1.14
CA PHE A 104 10.68 2.50 2.20
C PHE A 104 11.03 3.37 3.40
N ASP A 105 10.01 3.73 4.18
CA ASP A 105 10.16 4.29 5.51
C ASP A 105 9.83 3.22 6.56
N SER A 106 10.33 3.35 7.78
CA SER A 106 10.05 2.40 8.86
C SER A 106 9.95 3.06 10.23
N GLN A 107 9.00 2.61 11.03
CA GLN A 107 8.81 3.04 12.41
C GLN A 107 8.82 1.84 13.35
N ASN A 108 9.63 1.94 14.40
CA ASN A 108 9.72 0.98 15.48
C ASN A 108 10.06 1.73 16.80
N PRO A 109 9.09 1.96 17.70
CA PRO A 109 7.67 1.62 17.58
C PRO A 109 6.92 2.53 16.60
N VAL A 110 5.75 2.10 16.13
CA VAL A 110 4.83 2.96 15.36
C VAL A 110 4.29 4.06 16.27
N ASP A 111 4.31 5.31 15.82
CA ASP A 111 3.73 6.43 16.57
C ASP A 111 2.24 6.15 16.84
N ALA A 112 1.81 6.28 18.09
CA ALA A 112 0.46 5.99 18.54
C ALA A 112 -0.61 6.76 17.73
N LYS A 113 -0.29 7.95 17.21
CA LYS A 113 -1.21 8.71 16.36
C LYS A 113 -1.53 8.00 15.05
N PHE A 114 -0.70 7.05 14.60
CA PHE A 114 -0.92 6.22 13.41
C PHE A 114 -1.56 4.87 13.72
N VAL A 115 -1.96 4.62 14.98
CA VAL A 115 -2.61 3.38 15.38
C VAL A 115 -4.07 3.65 15.77
N ASN A 116 -4.98 2.80 15.32
CA ASN A 116 -6.39 2.79 15.72
C ASN A 116 -6.78 1.35 16.11
N GLY A 117 -6.82 1.05 17.40
CA GLY A 117 -6.92 -0.33 17.89
C GLY A 117 -5.72 -1.16 17.40
N SER A 118 -5.99 -2.25 16.67
CA SER A 118 -4.96 -3.07 16.02
C SER A 118 -4.61 -2.63 14.59
N ALA A 119 -5.24 -1.57 14.07
CA ALA A 119 -5.05 -1.13 12.70
C ALA A 119 -4.03 0.02 12.60
N VAL A 120 -2.96 -0.19 11.85
CA VAL A 120 -2.04 0.89 11.43
C VAL A 120 -2.70 1.71 10.31
N LYS A 121 -2.69 3.03 10.45
CA LYS A 121 -3.18 4.01 9.47
C LYS A 121 -2.06 4.33 8.50
N VAL A 122 -2.34 4.14 7.22
CA VAL A 122 -1.43 4.47 6.11
C VAL A 122 -2.16 5.39 5.13
N GLU A 123 -1.42 6.27 4.49
CA GLU A 123 -1.95 7.24 3.54
C GLU A 123 -1.17 7.13 2.23
N SER A 124 -1.91 6.99 1.12
CA SER A 124 -1.36 7.12 -0.22
C SER A 124 -1.65 8.53 -0.71
N TYR A 125 -0.60 9.24 -1.04
CA TYR A 125 -0.64 10.61 -1.53
C TYR A 125 0.56 10.85 -2.45
N TYR A 126 0.43 11.84 -3.32
CA TYR A 126 1.56 12.30 -4.12
C TYR A 126 2.49 13.17 -3.24
N SER A 127 3.76 12.78 -3.12
CA SER A 127 4.78 13.58 -2.45
C SER A 127 5.48 14.48 -3.47
N THR A 128 5.40 15.79 -3.27
CA THR A 128 6.12 16.82 -4.05
C THR A 128 7.56 16.97 -3.61
#